data_AF-A0A2V7RR88-F1
#
_entry.id   AF-A0A2V7RR88-F1
#
_cell.length_a   1.000
_cell.length_b   1.000
_cell.length_c   1.000
_cell.angle_alpha   90.00
_cell.angle_beta   90.00
_cell.angle_gamma   90.00
#
_symmetry.space_group_name_H-M   'P 1'
#
loop_
_entity.id
_entity.type
_entity.pdbx_description
1 polymer ?
#
loop_
_entity_poly.entity_id
_entity_poly.type
_entity_poly.pdbx_seq_one_letter_code
_entity_poly.pdbx_strand_id
1 'polypeptide(L)' 'MNFRVLGPHERGRFAPEAWGHLLALNGSGALSAADLEHIIERALAQIDGRIALDDLRSLMEGAGYEDNAAGGDNQTVH' A
#
# COMPACT_ATOMS: atom_id res chain seq x y z
N MET A 1 -7.62 6.77 16.45
CA MET A 1 -6.90 6.17 15.32
C MET A 1 -5.43 6.47 15.52
N ASN A 2 -4.65 5.46 15.91
CA ASN A 2 -3.25 5.64 16.30
C ASN A 2 -2.39 5.29 15.09
N PHE A 3 -1.93 6.28 14.32
CA PHE A 3 -0.97 6.04 13.25
C PHE A 3 0.28 5.42 13.88
N ARG A 4 0.59 4.16 13.54
CA ARG A 4 1.92 3.63 13.87
C ARG A 4 2.92 4.51 13.16
N VAL A 5 3.73 5.27 13.91
CA VAL A 5 4.89 5.96 13.37
C VAL A 5 5.78 4.87 12.79
N LEU A 6 5.80 4.78 11.47
CA LEU A 6 6.65 3.86 10.74
C LEU A 6 8.11 4.18 11.10
N GLY A 7 8.86 3.18 11.59
CA GLY A 7 10.25 3.38 11.97
C GLY A 7 11.08 3.84 10.76
N PRO A 8 12.17 4.62 10.96
CA PRO A 8 13.02 5.08 9.86
C PRO A 8 13.60 3.93 9.03
N HIS A 9 13.79 2.76 9.63
CA HIS A 9 14.24 1.54 8.96
C HIS A 9 13.19 0.97 8.00
N GLU A 10 11.93 0.94 8.42
CA GLU A 10 10.82 0.42 7.62
C GLU A 10 10.53 1.36 6.44
N ARG A 11 10.48 2.68 6.71
CA ARG A 11 10.37 3.70 5.66
C ARG A 11 11.55 3.64 4.69
N GLY A 12 12.75 3.37 5.19
CA GLY A 12 13.97 3.27 4.40
C GLY A 12 14.01 2.09 3.43
N ARG A 13 13.16 1.06 3.60
CA ARG A 13 13.05 -0.05 2.63
C ARG A 13 12.33 0.36 1.36
N PHE A 14 11.42 1.33 1.42
CA PHE A 14 10.69 1.80 0.26
C PHE A 14 11.56 2.72 -0.61
N ALA A 15 11.56 2.49 -1.91
CA ALA A 15 12.09 3.45 -2.87
C ALA A 15 11.31 4.77 -2.75
N PRO A 16 11.95 5.93 -2.99
CA PRO A 16 11.30 7.24 -2.87
C PRO A 16 10.07 7.36 -3.77
N GLU A 17 10.09 6.75 -4.96
CA GLU A 17 8.95 6.72 -5.89
C GLU A 17 7.79 5.86 -5.36
N ALA A 18 8.08 4.68 -4.79
CA ALA A 18 7.08 3.82 -4.17
C ALA A 18 6.39 4.52 -2.98
N TRP A 19 7.18 5.17 -2.13
CA TRP A 19 6.66 5.91 -0.99
C TRP A 19 5.83 7.13 -1.43
N GLY A 20 6.30 7.85 -2.45
CA GLY A 20 5.56 8.97 -3.04
C GLY A 20 4.21 8.54 -3.60
N HIS A 21 4.15 7.38 -4.24
CA HIS A 21 2.91 6.82 -4.78
C HIS A 21 1.89 6.49 -3.69
N LEU A 22 2.32 5.84 -2.60
CA LEU A 22 1.45 5.57 -1.44
C LEU A 22 0.88 6.86 -0.82
N LEU A 23 1.72 7.89 -0.67
CA LEU A 23 1.28 9.18 -0.16
C LEU A 23 0.31 9.88 -1.13
N ALA A 24 0.52 9.76 -2.44
CA ALA A 24 -0.38 10.32 -3.44
C ALA A 24 -1.76 9.64 -3.39
N LEU A 25 -1.81 8.31 -3.25
CA LEU A 25 -3.06 7.56 -3.11
C LEU A 25 -3.78 7.90 -1.81
N ASN A 26 -3.06 7.99 -0.69
CA ASN A 26 -3.65 8.40 0.58
C ASN A 26 -4.16 9.86 0.54
N GLY A 27 -3.38 10.79 -0.02
CA GLY A 27 -3.76 12.19 -0.18
C GLY A 27 -4.93 12.41 -1.13
N SER A 28 -5.13 11.52 -2.10
CA SER A 28 -6.26 11.53 -3.03
C SER A 28 -7.52 10.89 -2.44
N GLY A 29 -7.42 10.23 -1.28
CA GLY A 29 -8.51 9.47 -0.66
C GLY A 29 -8.75 8.09 -1.26
N ALA A 30 -7.90 7.64 -2.19
CA ALA A 30 -7.97 6.29 -2.77
C ALA A 30 -7.58 5.20 -1.76
N LEU A 31 -6.74 5.54 -0.77
CA LEU A 31 -6.37 4.66 0.34
C LEU A 31 -6.69 5.33 1.68
N SER A 32 -7.42 4.63 2.55
CA SER A 32 -7.55 5.05 3.94
C SER A 32 -6.23 4.90 4.69
N ALA A 33 -6.12 5.55 5.85
CA ALA A 33 -4.98 5.35 6.74
C ALA A 33 -4.80 3.85 7.10
N ALA A 34 -5.91 3.13 7.32
CA ALA A 34 -5.88 1.71 7.63
C ALA A 34 -5.40 0.85 6.45
N ASP A 35 -5.80 1.17 5.21
CA ASP A 35 -5.35 0.46 4.01
C ASP A 35 -3.86 0.68 3.77
N LEU A 36 -3.40 1.92 3.96
CA LEU A 36 -1.99 2.27 3.87
C LEU A 36 -1.15 1.45 4.86
N GLU A 37 -1.58 1.39 6.13
CA GLU A 37 -0.92 0.57 7.14
C GLU A 37 -0.87 -0.90 6.73
N HIS A 38 -1.99 -1.47 6.26
CA HIS A 38 -2.07 -2.85 5.81
C HIS A 38 -1.14 -3.14 4.61
N ILE A 39 -1.10 -2.26 3.62
CA ILE A 39 -0.24 -2.39 2.44
C ILE A 39 1.23 -2.36 2.87
N ILE A 40 1.60 -1.44 3.77
CA ILE A 40 2.97 -1.34 4.28
C ILE A 40 3.36 -2.63 5.03
N GLU A 41 2.50 -3.13 5.90
CA GLU A 41 2.75 -4.38 6.64
C GLU A 41 2.93 -5.57 5.71
N ARG A 42 2.07 -5.68 4.70
CA ARG A 42 2.14 -6.74 3.71
C ARG A 42 3.40 -6.64 2.86
N ALA A 43 3.77 -5.43 2.42
CA ALA A 43 4.99 -5.20 1.65
C ALA A 43 6.24 -5.60 2.45
N LEU A 44 6.31 -5.20 3.72
CA LEU A 44 7.42 -5.54 4.61
C LEU A 44 7.53 -7.04 4.92
N ALA A 45 6.40 -7.74 4.94
CA ALA A 45 6.35 -9.18 5.19
C ALA A 45 6.64 -10.03 3.93
N GLN A 46 6.25 -9.55 2.75
CA GLN A 46 6.36 -10.31 1.50
C GLN A 46 7.63 -10.02 0.70
N ILE A 47 8.14 -8.79 0.78
CA ILE A 47 9.28 -8.35 -0.02
C ILE A 47 10.51 -8.28 0.87
N ASP A 48 11.47 -9.16 0.61
CA ASP A 48 12.77 -9.05 1.26
C ASP A 48 13.68 -8.06 0.50
N GLY A 49 14.10 -7.02 1.21
CA GLY A 49 15.04 -6.03 0.70
C GLY A 49 14.40 -4.67 0.45
N ARG A 50 14.70 -4.08 -0.71
CA ARG A 50 14.22 -2.75 -1.11
C ARG A 50 12.93 -2.91 -1.92
N ILE A 51 11.88 -2.20 -1.53
CA ILE A 51 10.56 -2.24 -2.15
C ILE A 51 10.52 -1.17 -3.25
N ALA A 52 10.56 -1.58 -4.51
CA ALA A 52 10.42 -0.68 -5.65
C ALA A 52 8.93 -0.35 -5.91
N LEU A 53 8.68 0.62 -6.78
CA LEU A 53 7.32 0.96 -7.19
C LEU A 53 6.65 -0.21 -7.91
N ASP A 54 7.40 -0.95 -8.72
CA ASP A 54 6.90 -2.12 -9.45
C ASP A 54 6.43 -3.23 -8.49
N ASP A 55 7.23 -3.58 -7.49
CA ASP A 55 6.85 -4.57 -6.46
C ASP A 55 5.60 -4.12 -5.70
N LEU A 56 5.51 -2.82 -5.38
CA LEU A 56 4.35 -2.25 -4.69
C LEU A 56 3.08 -2.33 -5.57
N ARG A 57 3.19 -2.05 -6.87
CA ARG A 57 2.04 -2.17 -7.80
C ARG A 57 1.59 -3.61 -7.90
N SER A 58 2.52 -4.54 -8.10
CA SER A 58 2.23 -5.98 -8.13
C SER A 58 1.57 -6.47 -6.83
N LEU A 59 2.02 -5.97 -5.68
CA LEU A 59 1.41 -6.24 -4.37
C LEU A 59 -0.02 -5.72 -4.26
N MET A 60 -0.27 -4.49 -4.72
CA MET A 60 -1.58 -3.85 -4.68
C MET A 60 -2.57 -4.50 -5.66
N GLU A 61 -2.11 -4.85 -6.86
CA GLU A 61 -2.87 -5.62 -7.84
C GLU A 61 -3.28 -6.97 -7.27
N GLY A 62 -2.36 -7.71 -6.64
CA GLY A 62 -2.65 -8.98 -5.97
C GLY A 62 -3.55 -8.86 -4.72
N ALA A 63 -3.74 -7.65 -4.20
CA ALA A 63 -4.59 -7.36 -3.05
C ALA A 63 -5.94 -6.73 -3.45
N GLY A 64 -6.18 -6.46 -4.73
CA GLY A 64 -7.42 -5.85 -5.23
C GLY A 64 -7.51 -4.33 -5.03
N TYR A 65 -6.39 -3.66 -4.72
CA TYR A 65 -6.30 -2.19 -4.70
C TYR A 65 -5.97 -1.64 -6.10
N GLU A 66 -6.60 -2.19 -7.14
CA GLU A 66 -6.57 -1.54 -8.45
C GLU A 66 -7.18 -0.14 -8.33
N ASP A 67 -6.63 0.81 -9.10
CA ASP A 67 -7.18 2.15 -9.30
C ASP A 67 -8.68 2.01 -9.65
N ASN A 68 -9.53 2.10 -8.63
CA ASN A 68 -10.96 1.91 -8.78
C ASN A 68 -11.56 3.20 -9.34
N ALA A 69 -11.08 3.62 -10.51
CA ALA A 69 -11.89 4.35 -11.46
C ALA A 69 -12.96 3.44 -12.11
N ALA A 70 -12.95 2.12 -11.86
CA ALA A 70 -14.01 1.22 -12.26
C ALA A 70 -14.18 0.01 -11.32
N GLY A 71 -15.30 -0.01 -10.60
CA GLY A 71 -15.88 -1.24 -10.09
C GLY A 71 -15.59 -1.54 -8.64
N GLY A 72 -16.38 -0.94 -7.75
CA GLY A 72 -16.79 -1.63 -6.53
C GLY A 72 -17.41 -2.99 -6.88
N ASP A 73 -17.70 -3.77 -5.83
CA ASP A 73 -18.29 -5.11 -5.90
C ASP A 73 -17.26 -6.25 -5.99
N ASN A 74 -16.79 -6.74 -4.83
CA ASN A 74 -16.73 -8.18 -4.57
C ASN A 74 -16.40 -8.49 -3.10
N GLN A 75 -17.42 -8.48 -2.24
CA GLN A 75 -17.46 -9.41 -1.11
C GLN A 75 -18.90 -9.77 -0.77
N THR A 76 -19.54 -10.58 -1.62
CA THR A 76 -20.68 -11.39 -1.19
C THR A 76 -20.16 -12.76 -0.77
N VAL A 77 -20.11 -13.00 0.54
CA VAL A 77 -19.85 -14.32 1.13
C VAL A 77 -21.06 -15.24 0.93
N HIS A 78 -20.80 -16.49 0.53
CA HIS A 78 -21.79 -17.52 0.18
C HIS A 78 -22.27 -18.29 1.41
#